data_AF-A0A4R2JP57-F1
#
_entry.id   AF-A0A4R2JP57-F1
#
_cell.length_a   1.000
_cell.length_b   1.000
_cell.length_c   1.000
_cell.angle_alpha   90.00
_cell.angle_beta   90.00
_cell.angle_gamma   90.00
#
_symmetry.space_group_name_H-M   'P 1'
#
loop_
_entity.id
_entity.type
_entity.pdbx_description
1 polymer ?
#
loop_
_entity_poly.entity_id
_entity_poly.type
_entity_poly.pdbx_seq_one_letter_code
_entity_poly.pdbx_strand_id
1 'polypeptide(L)'
;MANVSDRQIPEYLDHVGRGWHSILMRAHAELVAVLPSYQVAQVKEKYGTLRLHLGVYFDPVTGELGIARELGDQVSAIVRAAEEESGRTCEVCGEPGGMTGETWFKTLCPDHVRPGQRPTRAEPLKPVGVYREMYVGRHDDLPSVFDHTDRVIDDRERVIEYMRTAPPVLDVLDVEVDMVNGTDQIMSASSLISDGEWIWRKDSIHYLSRYPLDLPDGFLQHVRARDYEPPAHDDVNFSEIEADVLKYF
;
A
#
# COMPACT_ATOMS: atom_id res chain seq x y z
N MET A 1 -11.08 -16.97 29.61
CA MET A 1 -9.79 -16.25 29.62
C MET A 1 -9.16 -16.45 28.25
N ALA A 2 -9.63 -15.69 27.27
CA ALA A 2 -9.19 -15.83 25.89
C ALA A 2 -7.76 -15.28 25.74
N ASN A 3 -6.93 -16.06 25.06
CA ASN A 3 -5.53 -15.84 24.75
C ASN A 3 -5.34 -14.49 24.03
N VAL A 4 -4.85 -13.46 24.73
CA VAL A 4 -4.40 -12.21 24.12
C VAL A 4 -2.99 -12.46 23.60
N SER A 5 -2.88 -13.03 22.40
CA SER A 5 -1.59 -13.27 21.75
C SER A 5 -0.92 -11.94 21.40
N ASP A 6 0.18 -11.63 22.10
CA ASP A 6 1.50 -11.22 21.59
C ASP A 6 1.64 -10.30 20.36
N ARG A 7 0.65 -9.47 19.99
CA ARG A 7 0.75 -8.44 18.92
C ARG A 7 1.73 -7.33 19.25
N GLN A 8 2.99 -7.66 19.46
CA GLN A 8 4.11 -6.82 19.79
C GLN A 8 5.16 -6.93 18.70
N ILE A 9 6.14 -6.03 18.73
CA ILE A 9 7.11 -5.85 17.65
C ILE A 9 7.78 -7.13 17.13
N PRO A 10 8.14 -8.15 17.96
CA PRO A 10 8.76 -9.37 17.46
C PRO A 10 7.96 -10.11 16.37
N GLU A 11 6.62 -10.00 16.38
CA GLU A 11 5.75 -10.63 15.38
C GLU A 11 5.77 -9.91 14.02
N TYR A 12 6.34 -8.70 13.95
CA TYR A 12 6.29 -7.82 12.78
C TYR A 12 7.65 -7.57 12.13
N LEU A 13 8.72 -8.27 12.55
CA LEU A 13 10.08 -8.03 12.05
C LEU A 13 10.17 -8.18 10.53
N ASP A 14 9.57 -9.24 9.97
CA ASP A 14 9.62 -9.55 8.54
C ASP A 14 8.89 -8.54 7.64
N HIS A 15 8.21 -7.54 8.20
CA HIS A 15 7.54 -6.48 7.45
C HIS A 15 8.49 -5.36 6.99
N VAL A 16 9.75 -5.38 7.43
CA VAL A 16 10.78 -4.40 7.07
C VAL A 16 12.13 -5.07 6.82
N GLY A 17 13.09 -4.31 6.29
CA GLY A 17 14.44 -4.82 6.06
C GLY A 17 15.14 -5.27 7.35
N ARG A 18 15.86 -6.40 7.27
CA ARG A 18 16.59 -7.01 8.40
C ARG A 18 17.56 -6.08 9.13
N GLY A 19 18.05 -5.05 8.44
CA GLY A 19 18.93 -4.03 9.01
C GLY A 19 18.24 -3.18 10.09
N TRP A 20 16.92 -3.12 10.11
CA TRP A 20 16.15 -2.40 11.14
C TRP A 20 15.68 -3.28 12.28
N HIS A 21 15.87 -4.60 12.23
CA HIS A 21 15.41 -5.51 13.28
C HIS A 21 16.00 -5.16 14.66
N SER A 22 17.27 -4.74 14.72
CA SER A 22 17.87 -4.31 16.00
C SER A 22 17.25 -3.03 16.55
N ILE A 23 16.80 -2.12 15.69
CA ILE A 23 16.11 -0.89 16.10
C ILE A 23 14.76 -1.26 16.71
N LEU A 24 14.01 -2.11 16.01
CA LEU A 24 12.72 -2.63 16.45
C LEU A 24 12.83 -3.39 17.78
N MET A 25 13.82 -4.25 17.95
CA MET A 25 14.00 -5.00 19.20
C MET A 25 14.42 -4.12 20.39
N ARG A 26 15.17 -3.02 20.15
CA ARG A 26 15.43 -2.03 21.21
C ARG A 26 14.17 -1.26 21.58
N ALA A 27 13.42 -0.78 20.58
CA ALA A 27 12.14 -0.13 20.80
C ALA A 27 11.16 -1.05 21.55
N HIS A 28 11.12 -2.34 21.23
CA HIS A 28 10.34 -3.34 21.95
C HIS A 28 10.72 -3.40 23.43
N ALA A 29 12.01 -3.53 23.75
CA ALA A 29 12.47 -3.60 25.13
C ALA A 29 12.09 -2.34 25.94
N GLU A 30 12.22 -1.16 25.33
CA GLU A 30 11.83 0.11 25.95
C GLU A 30 10.31 0.22 26.13
N LEU A 31 9.52 -0.17 25.12
CA LEU A 31 8.05 -0.15 25.18
C LEU A 31 7.52 -1.13 26.23
N VAL A 32 8.06 -2.35 26.32
CA VAL A 32 7.66 -3.32 27.35
C VAL A 32 7.95 -2.80 28.75
N ALA A 33 9.03 -2.03 28.94
CA ALA A 33 9.38 -1.48 30.24
C ALA A 33 8.38 -0.42 30.73
N VAL A 34 7.78 0.36 29.83
CA VAL A 34 6.85 1.45 30.19
C VAL A 34 5.37 1.06 30.02
N LEU A 35 5.06 0.19 29.06
CA LEU A 35 3.72 -0.25 28.70
C LEU A 35 3.75 -1.73 28.31
N PRO A 36 3.82 -2.66 29.28
CA PRO A 36 4.02 -4.09 29.02
C PRO A 36 3.01 -4.73 28.07
N SER A 37 1.78 -4.23 28.06
CA SER A 37 0.65 -4.71 27.25
C SER A 37 0.38 -3.85 26.01
N TYR A 38 1.37 -3.09 25.52
CA TYR A 38 1.22 -2.36 24.26
C TYR A 38 0.93 -3.32 23.10
N GLN A 39 0.20 -2.83 22.10
CA GLN A 39 -0.12 -3.57 20.90
C GLN A 39 0.35 -2.81 19.66
N VAL A 40 0.80 -3.53 18.66
CA VAL A 40 1.19 -3.01 17.35
C VAL A 40 -0.03 -3.09 16.41
N ALA A 41 -0.36 -1.94 15.81
CA ALA A 41 -1.32 -1.87 14.73
C ALA A 41 -0.64 -2.20 13.38
N GLN A 42 0.53 -1.62 13.13
CA GLN A 42 1.27 -1.81 11.89
C GLN A 42 2.76 -1.48 12.05
N VAL A 43 3.61 -2.24 11.35
CA VAL A 43 5.01 -1.90 11.06
C VAL A 43 5.17 -1.90 9.55
N LYS A 44 5.80 -0.85 9.00
CA LYS A 44 6.09 -0.76 7.56
C LYS A 44 7.26 0.16 7.28
N GLU A 45 7.80 0.06 6.07
CA GLU A 45 8.63 1.12 5.50
C GLU A 45 7.72 2.19 4.86
N LYS A 46 8.07 3.47 5.04
CA LYS A 46 7.47 4.59 4.31
C LYS A 46 8.47 5.74 4.18
N TYR A 47 8.71 6.18 2.95
CA TYR A 47 9.63 7.27 2.59
C TYR A 47 11.07 7.02 3.06
N GLY A 48 11.55 5.79 2.94
CA GLY A 48 12.90 5.37 3.32
C GLY A 48 13.09 5.23 4.82
N THR A 49 12.02 5.24 5.60
CA THR A 49 12.06 5.17 7.07
C THR A 49 11.05 4.18 7.61
N LEU A 50 11.33 3.63 8.79
CA LEU A 50 10.41 2.84 9.58
C LEU A 50 9.19 3.66 9.99
N ARG A 51 8.00 3.03 9.94
CA ARG A 51 6.79 3.50 10.62
C ARG A 51 6.32 2.44 11.60
N LEU A 52 6.19 2.83 12.86
CA LEU A 52 5.71 1.98 13.95
C LEU A 52 4.42 2.57 14.51
N HIS A 53 3.28 1.99 14.14
CA HIS A 53 1.97 2.39 14.61
C HIS A 53 1.50 1.48 15.73
N LEU A 54 1.27 2.06 16.91
CA LEU A 54 0.67 1.34 18.04
C LEU A 54 -0.85 1.35 17.96
N GLY A 55 -1.46 0.27 18.44
CA GLY A 55 -2.90 0.11 18.54
C GLY A 55 -3.51 0.89 19.69
N VAL A 56 -4.84 0.91 19.71
CA VAL A 56 -5.60 1.47 20.82
C VAL A 56 -5.30 0.69 22.10
N TYR A 57 -4.96 1.42 23.17
CA TYR A 57 -4.66 0.81 24.47
C TYR A 57 -5.88 0.82 25.38
N PHE A 58 -6.10 -0.30 26.08
CA PHE A 58 -7.05 -0.43 27.17
C PHE A 58 -6.30 -0.87 28.43
N ASP A 59 -6.53 -0.20 29.55
CA ASP A 59 -5.93 -0.58 30.82
C ASP A 59 -6.47 -1.97 31.24
N PRO A 60 -5.60 -2.96 31.51
CA PRO A 60 -6.03 -4.32 31.80
C PRO A 60 -6.69 -4.48 33.18
N VAL A 61 -6.51 -3.52 34.08
CA VAL A 61 -7.06 -3.53 35.44
C VAL A 61 -8.35 -2.71 35.51
N THR A 62 -8.35 -1.50 34.96
CA THR A 62 -9.49 -0.57 35.04
C THR A 62 -10.44 -0.67 33.84
N GLY A 63 -9.95 -1.18 32.71
CA GLY A 63 -10.70 -1.20 31.43
C GLY A 63 -10.80 0.17 30.76
N GLU A 64 -10.12 1.19 31.27
CA GLU A 64 -10.17 2.54 30.72
C GLU A 64 -9.42 2.62 29.39
N LEU A 65 -9.96 3.46 28.50
CA LEU A 65 -9.40 3.70 27.18
C LEU A 65 -8.27 4.73 27.26
N GLY A 66 -7.12 4.38 26.70
CA GLY A 66 -5.97 5.26 26.57
C GLY A 66 -5.00 5.20 27.75
N ILE A 67 -3.96 6.03 27.67
CA ILE A 67 -2.89 6.12 28.66
C ILE A 67 -2.77 7.55 29.18
N ALA A 68 -2.24 7.70 30.39
CA ALA A 68 -1.93 9.01 30.95
C ALA A 68 -0.99 9.79 30.01
N ARG A 69 -1.14 11.12 29.98
CA ARG A 69 -0.39 12.00 29.06
C ARG A 69 1.13 11.79 29.14
N GLU A 70 1.66 11.73 30.36
CA GLU A 70 3.09 11.55 30.61
C GLU A 70 3.61 10.23 30.05
N LEU A 71 2.84 9.15 30.20
CA LEU A 71 3.16 7.85 29.61
C LEU A 71 3.04 7.89 28.08
N GLY A 72 2.05 8.59 27.55
CA GLY A 72 1.91 8.83 26.11
C GLY A 72 3.09 9.57 25.50
N ASP A 73 3.63 10.57 26.20
CA ASP A 73 4.81 11.31 25.79
C ASP A 73 6.07 10.40 25.78
N GLN A 74 6.21 9.50 26.75
CA GLN A 74 7.29 8.49 26.80
C GLN A 74 7.20 7.48 25.65
N VAL A 75 6.02 6.89 25.44
CA VAL A 75 5.78 5.92 24.34
C VAL A 75 6.04 6.58 22.99
N SER A 76 5.56 7.79 22.79
CA SER A 76 5.78 8.54 21.54
C SER A 76 7.25 8.85 21.31
N ALA A 77 8.03 9.12 22.37
CA ALA A 77 9.46 9.35 22.26
C ALA A 77 10.22 8.09 21.82
N ILE A 78 9.86 6.91 22.34
CA ILE A 78 10.47 5.63 21.95
C ILE A 78 10.20 5.34 20.47
N VAL A 79 8.93 5.47 20.05
CA VAL A 79 8.53 5.28 18.64
C VAL A 79 9.29 6.25 17.74
N ARG A 80 9.29 7.55 18.06
CA ARG A 80 9.98 8.56 17.27
C ARG A 80 11.49 8.28 17.16
N ALA A 81 12.13 7.88 18.25
CA ALA A 81 13.57 7.55 18.24
C ALA A 81 13.89 6.40 17.29
N ALA A 82 13.05 5.35 17.26
CA ALA A 82 13.19 4.24 16.33
C ALA A 82 13.02 4.67 14.86
N GLU A 83 12.00 5.48 14.57
CA GLU A 83 11.75 5.99 13.21
C GLU A 83 12.90 6.91 12.75
N GLU A 84 13.38 7.82 13.60
CA GLU A 84 14.52 8.70 13.31
C GLU A 84 15.82 7.90 13.10
N GLU A 85 16.04 6.84 13.90
CA GLU A 85 17.21 5.98 13.74
C GLU A 85 17.19 5.20 12.42
N SER A 86 16.02 4.76 11.98
CA SER A 86 15.89 4.03 10.71
C SER A 86 16.32 4.86 9.50
N GLY A 87 16.08 6.18 9.52
CA GLY A 87 16.45 7.11 8.44
C GLY A 87 17.96 7.36 8.29
N ARG A 88 18.77 6.79 9.19
CA ARG A 88 20.25 6.83 9.16
C ARG A 88 20.89 5.45 9.24
N THR A 89 20.09 4.40 9.07
CA THR A 89 20.51 3.00 9.19
C THR A 89 20.11 2.24 7.94
N CYS A 90 21.05 1.54 7.32
CA CYS A 90 20.78 0.74 6.14
C CYS A 90 19.74 -0.33 6.42
N GLU A 91 18.62 -0.32 5.69
CA GLU A 91 17.54 -1.32 5.86
C GLU A 91 17.99 -2.76 5.56
N VAL A 92 19.08 -2.95 4.80
CA VAL A 92 19.55 -4.28 4.41
C VAL A 92 20.53 -4.90 5.41
N CYS A 93 21.47 -4.12 5.95
CA CYS A 93 22.52 -4.67 6.82
C CYS A 93 22.60 -4.06 8.22
N GLY A 94 21.94 -2.94 8.48
CA GLY A 94 21.98 -2.27 9.78
C GLY A 94 23.19 -1.36 10.00
N GLU A 95 24.10 -1.26 9.03
CA GLU A 95 25.22 -0.31 9.07
C GLU A 95 24.74 1.13 8.81
N PRO A 96 25.49 2.16 9.21
CA PRO A 96 25.16 3.55 8.92
C PRO A 96 24.85 3.76 7.43
N GLY A 97 23.70 4.35 7.16
CA GLY A 97 23.18 4.60 5.83
C GLY A 97 22.66 6.01 5.67
N GLY A 98 22.35 6.39 4.45
CA GLY A 98 21.68 7.64 4.13
C GLY A 98 20.47 7.38 3.26
N MET A 99 19.51 8.31 3.30
CA MET A 99 18.39 8.30 2.37
C MET A 99 18.93 8.45 0.93
N THR A 100 18.45 7.58 0.05
CA THR A 100 18.92 7.44 -1.33
C THR A 100 17.74 7.43 -2.29
N GLY A 101 17.96 7.87 -3.53
CA GLY A 101 16.93 8.02 -4.56
C GLY A 101 16.38 9.45 -4.66
N GLU A 102 15.91 9.83 -5.85
CA GLU A 102 15.36 11.18 -6.13
C GLU A 102 13.83 11.22 -6.02
N THR A 103 13.15 10.12 -6.33
CA THR A 103 11.68 9.99 -6.32
C THR A 103 11.21 8.90 -5.36
N TRP A 104 12.05 7.89 -5.12
CA TRP A 104 11.78 6.79 -4.21
C TRP A 104 12.89 6.67 -3.18
N PHE A 105 12.54 6.87 -1.91
CA PHE A 105 13.51 6.97 -0.83
C PHE A 105 13.75 5.60 -0.18
N LYS A 106 15.01 5.19 -0.10
CA LYS A 106 15.46 4.07 0.74
C LYS A 106 16.63 4.53 1.60
N THR A 107 16.70 4.10 2.85
CA THR A 107 17.90 4.34 3.67
C THR A 107 18.88 3.18 3.51
N LEU A 108 19.99 3.42 2.81
CA LEU A 108 20.99 2.39 2.46
C LEU A 108 22.42 2.88 2.72
N CYS A 109 23.33 1.95 3.02
CA CYS A 109 24.77 2.23 3.07
C CYS A 109 25.37 2.19 1.65
N PRO A 110 26.55 2.80 1.42
CA PRO A 110 27.17 2.84 0.09
C PRO A 110 27.31 1.48 -0.61
N ASP A 111 27.54 0.39 0.13
CA ASP A 111 27.66 -0.96 -0.42
C ASP A 111 26.32 -1.54 -0.90
N HIS A 112 25.21 -1.08 -0.30
CA HIS A 112 23.84 -1.47 -0.67
C HIS A 112 23.13 -0.45 -1.56
N VAL A 113 23.69 0.75 -1.72
CA VAL A 113 23.35 1.67 -2.80
C VAL A 113 23.89 1.08 -4.09
N ARG A 114 23.15 0.13 -4.67
CA ARG A 114 23.51 -0.42 -5.97
C ARG A 114 23.29 0.65 -7.04
N PRO A 115 24.33 1.07 -7.79
CA PRO A 115 24.10 1.91 -8.97
C PRO A 115 23.26 1.11 -9.97
N GLY A 116 22.03 1.54 -10.22
CA GLY A 116 21.23 1.06 -11.34
C GLY A 116 20.29 -0.12 -11.11
N GLN A 117 19.93 -0.50 -9.87
CA GLN A 117 18.73 -1.32 -9.69
C GLN A 117 17.47 -0.46 -9.84
N ARG A 118 17.08 -0.23 -11.10
CA ARG A 118 15.66 -0.26 -11.44
C ARG A 118 15.16 -1.67 -11.11
N PRO A 119 13.98 -1.83 -10.51
CA PRO A 119 13.37 -3.14 -10.49
C PRO A 119 13.26 -3.68 -11.92
N THR A 120 13.73 -4.91 -12.09
CA THR A 120 13.82 -5.59 -13.39
C THR A 120 12.47 -6.14 -13.80
N ARG A 121 11.51 -5.27 -14.14
CA ARG A 121 10.45 -5.64 -15.07
C ARG A 121 10.74 -4.99 -16.41
N ALA A 122 10.83 -5.80 -17.46
CA ALA A 122 11.17 -5.36 -18.82
C ALA A 122 10.01 -4.59 -19.50
N GLU A 123 8.79 -4.71 -18.97
CA GLU A 123 7.60 -4.07 -19.53
C GLU A 123 6.84 -3.33 -18.43
N PRO A 124 6.39 -2.08 -18.70
CA PRO A 124 5.61 -1.30 -17.75
C PRO A 124 4.26 -1.97 -17.47
N LEU A 125 3.67 -1.65 -16.31
CA LEU A 125 2.28 -2.03 -16.01
C LEU A 125 1.33 -1.57 -17.14
N LYS A 126 0.39 -2.45 -17.50
CA LYS A 126 -0.61 -2.16 -18.54
C LYS A 126 -1.84 -1.53 -17.87
N PRO A 127 -2.21 -0.27 -18.20
CA PRO A 127 -3.38 0.35 -17.60
C PRO A 127 -4.68 -0.24 -18.16
N VAL A 128 -5.70 -0.35 -17.32
CA VAL A 128 -7.08 -0.69 -17.72
C VAL A 128 -8.11 0.15 -16.96
N GLY A 129 -9.19 0.53 -17.63
CA GLY A 129 -10.25 1.36 -17.04
C GLY A 129 -9.79 2.78 -16.71
N VAL A 130 -8.80 3.30 -17.44
CA VAL A 130 -8.24 4.65 -17.28
C VAL A 130 -8.99 5.60 -18.22
N TYR A 131 -9.70 6.57 -17.66
CA TYR A 131 -10.51 7.53 -18.41
C TYR A 131 -9.96 8.95 -18.29
N ARG A 132 -10.08 9.76 -19.34
CA ARG A 132 -9.51 11.11 -19.40
C ARG A 132 -9.99 12.03 -18.28
N GLU A 133 -11.25 11.88 -17.84
CA GLU A 133 -11.87 12.71 -16.81
C GLU A 133 -11.30 12.45 -15.40
N MET A 134 -10.60 11.34 -15.20
CA MET A 134 -9.98 10.97 -13.93
C MET A 134 -8.71 11.76 -13.59
N TYR A 135 -8.16 12.50 -14.56
CA TYR A 135 -6.86 13.15 -14.46
C TYR A 135 -6.96 14.65 -14.71
N VAL A 136 -6.15 15.42 -13.98
CA VAL A 136 -6.02 16.86 -14.20
C VAL A 136 -5.25 17.09 -15.50
N GLY A 137 -5.74 18.03 -16.30
CA GLY A 137 -5.14 18.39 -17.60
C GLY A 137 -5.91 17.81 -18.78
N ARG A 138 -5.29 17.83 -19.95
CA ARG A 138 -5.91 17.40 -21.20
C ARG A 138 -5.29 16.09 -21.67
N HIS A 139 -6.08 15.01 -21.58
CA HIS A 139 -5.69 13.64 -21.93
C HIS A 139 -6.59 13.12 -23.05
N ASP A 140 -6.56 13.78 -24.21
CA ASP A 140 -7.44 13.47 -25.34
C ASP A 140 -7.15 12.08 -25.97
N ASP A 141 -6.01 11.48 -25.62
CA ASP A 141 -5.56 10.15 -26.01
C ASP A 141 -6.22 9.01 -25.20
N LEU A 142 -6.85 9.32 -24.06
CA LEU A 142 -7.55 8.37 -23.22
C LEU A 142 -9.05 8.28 -23.58
N PRO A 143 -9.71 7.12 -23.35
CA PRO A 143 -11.15 7.00 -23.51
C PRO A 143 -11.91 7.91 -22.53
N SER A 144 -13.14 8.30 -22.87
CA SER A 144 -14.04 8.99 -21.93
C SER A 144 -14.84 8.01 -21.11
N VAL A 145 -15.12 8.34 -19.84
CA VAL A 145 -16.12 7.64 -19.03
C VAL A 145 -17.54 7.79 -19.59
N PHE A 146 -17.77 8.72 -20.52
CA PHE A 146 -19.03 8.93 -21.21
C PHE A 146 -19.15 8.17 -22.54
N ASP A 147 -18.06 7.54 -23.02
CA ASP A 147 -18.03 6.80 -24.29
C ASP A 147 -18.53 5.36 -24.07
N HIS A 148 -19.86 5.21 -24.00
CA HIS A 148 -20.51 3.92 -23.82
C HIS A 148 -20.38 3.01 -25.07
N THR A 149 -20.29 1.70 -24.84
CA THR A 149 -20.17 0.67 -25.88
C THR A 149 -21.36 -0.29 -25.90
N ASP A 150 -21.72 -0.78 -27.09
CA ASP A 150 -22.68 -1.88 -27.26
C ASP A 150 -22.02 -3.27 -27.19
N ARG A 151 -20.69 -3.32 -27.01
CA ARG A 151 -19.94 -4.59 -26.94
C ARG A 151 -20.34 -5.38 -25.69
N VAL A 152 -20.87 -6.57 -25.93
CA VAL A 152 -21.21 -7.53 -24.87
C VAL A 152 -19.95 -8.25 -24.40
N ILE A 153 -19.75 -8.26 -23.07
CA ILE A 153 -18.72 -9.04 -22.39
C ILE A 153 -19.46 -9.98 -21.44
N ASP A 154 -19.65 -11.23 -21.87
CA ASP A 154 -20.53 -12.20 -21.18
C ASP A 154 -20.12 -12.49 -19.73
N ASP A 155 -18.81 -12.45 -19.46
CA ASP A 155 -18.19 -12.72 -18.16
C ASP A 155 -17.83 -11.45 -17.38
N ARG A 156 -18.43 -10.29 -17.73
CA ARG A 156 -18.12 -8.99 -17.12
C ARG A 156 -18.13 -9.03 -15.60
N GLU A 157 -19.15 -9.62 -14.97
CA GLU A 157 -19.24 -9.67 -13.51
C GLU A 157 -18.05 -10.39 -12.86
N ARG A 158 -17.57 -11.50 -13.46
CA ARG A 158 -16.39 -12.21 -12.97
C ARG A 158 -15.11 -11.41 -13.15
N VAL A 159 -14.99 -10.66 -14.24
CA VAL A 159 -13.84 -9.76 -14.48
C VAL A 159 -13.82 -8.61 -13.48
N ILE A 160 -14.97 -8.02 -13.17
CA ILE A 160 -15.08 -6.97 -12.16
C ILE A 160 -14.74 -7.51 -10.78
N GLU A 161 -15.15 -8.74 -10.46
CA GLU A 161 -14.81 -9.36 -9.19
C GLU A 161 -13.30 -9.66 -9.07
N TYR A 162 -12.66 -10.12 -10.15
CA TYR A 162 -11.19 -10.22 -10.23
C TYR A 162 -10.54 -8.86 -9.94
N MET A 163 -11.04 -7.78 -10.56
CA MET A 163 -10.51 -6.44 -10.35
C MET A 163 -10.65 -5.95 -8.90
N ARG A 164 -11.73 -6.34 -8.20
CA ARG A 164 -11.97 -5.98 -6.79
C ARG A 164 -11.11 -6.75 -5.81
N THR A 165 -10.81 -8.01 -6.13
CA THR A 165 -10.15 -8.94 -5.22
C THR A 165 -8.62 -8.93 -5.37
N ALA A 166 -8.09 -8.32 -6.44
CA ALA A 166 -6.66 -8.17 -6.60
C ALA A 166 -6.03 -7.24 -5.54
N PRO A 167 -4.73 -7.40 -5.25
CA PRO A 167 -4.05 -6.63 -4.20
C PRO A 167 -4.04 -5.11 -4.44
N PRO A 168 -4.37 -4.29 -3.43
CA PRO A 168 -4.15 -2.85 -3.50
C PRO A 168 -2.64 -2.54 -3.50
N VAL A 169 -2.20 -1.65 -4.40
CA VAL A 169 -0.80 -1.19 -4.50
C VAL A 169 -0.60 0.23 -3.97
N LEU A 170 -1.66 1.04 -3.90
CA LEU A 170 -1.62 2.38 -3.33
C LEU A 170 -2.98 2.74 -2.74
N ASP A 171 -3.02 3.02 -1.44
CA ASP A 171 -4.21 3.55 -0.76
C ASP A 171 -4.18 5.08 -0.77
N VAL A 172 -5.23 5.67 -1.37
CA VAL A 172 -5.47 7.11 -1.36
C VAL A 172 -6.70 7.40 -0.49
N LEU A 173 -6.55 8.38 0.40
CA LEU A 173 -7.63 8.84 1.27
C LEU A 173 -8.32 10.05 0.63
N ASP A 174 -9.06 9.80 -0.43
CA ASP A 174 -9.85 10.79 -1.16
C ASP A 174 -11.33 10.37 -1.26
N VAL A 175 -12.17 11.29 -1.73
CA VAL A 175 -13.56 11.03 -2.07
C VAL A 175 -13.85 11.77 -3.35
N GLU A 176 -14.21 11.03 -4.39
CA GLU A 176 -14.62 11.60 -5.67
C GLU A 176 -16.13 11.44 -5.85
N VAL A 177 -16.73 12.36 -6.61
CA VAL A 177 -18.13 12.24 -7.03
C VAL A 177 -18.16 11.56 -8.39
N ASP A 178 -19.04 10.57 -8.55
CA ASP A 178 -19.29 9.88 -9.80
C ASP A 178 -19.62 10.90 -10.90
N MET A 179 -18.67 11.06 -11.81
CA MET A 179 -18.74 11.99 -12.94
C MET A 179 -19.93 11.77 -13.89
N VAL A 180 -20.52 10.58 -13.94
CA VAL A 180 -21.60 10.26 -14.87
C VAL A 180 -22.98 10.57 -14.27
N ASN A 181 -23.23 10.18 -13.01
CA ASN A 181 -24.50 10.51 -12.35
C ASN A 181 -24.49 11.83 -11.55
N GLY A 182 -23.30 12.32 -11.19
CA GLY A 182 -23.09 13.56 -10.45
C GLY A 182 -23.49 13.53 -8.96
N THR A 183 -23.82 12.35 -8.41
CA THR A 183 -24.38 12.22 -7.06
C THR A 183 -23.64 11.24 -6.17
N ASP A 184 -23.19 10.11 -6.72
CA ASP A 184 -22.64 9.03 -5.91
C ASP A 184 -21.21 9.34 -5.47
N GLN A 185 -20.89 9.05 -4.21
CA GLN A 185 -19.55 9.25 -3.66
C GLN A 185 -18.73 7.96 -3.73
N ILE A 186 -17.50 8.05 -4.23
CA ILE A 186 -16.56 6.95 -4.35
C ILE A 186 -15.43 7.19 -3.35
N MET A 187 -15.43 6.41 -2.27
CA MET A 187 -14.41 6.50 -1.23
C MET A 187 -13.11 5.87 -1.71
N SER A 188 -11.99 6.56 -1.49
CA SER A 188 -10.65 6.11 -1.90
C SER A 188 -10.57 5.88 -3.42
N ALA A 189 -11.23 6.75 -4.20
CA ALA A 189 -11.42 6.64 -5.64
C ALA A 189 -10.10 6.47 -6.40
N SER A 190 -9.09 7.28 -6.05
CA SER A 190 -7.78 7.25 -6.72
C SER A 190 -6.85 6.15 -6.21
N SER A 191 -7.33 5.24 -5.36
CA SER A 191 -6.52 4.09 -4.93
C SER A 191 -6.24 3.17 -6.11
N LEU A 192 -5.02 2.63 -6.15
CA LEU A 192 -4.55 1.79 -7.24
C LEU A 192 -4.52 0.33 -6.80
N ILE A 193 -4.94 -0.54 -7.71
CA ILE A 193 -4.99 -1.99 -7.56
C ILE A 193 -4.22 -2.62 -8.72
N SER A 194 -3.47 -3.69 -8.45
CA SER A 194 -2.70 -4.39 -9.49
C SER A 194 -2.58 -5.87 -9.20
N ASP A 195 -2.52 -6.66 -10.26
CA ASP A 195 -2.16 -8.08 -10.23
C ASP A 195 -0.69 -8.33 -10.60
N GLY A 196 0.12 -7.28 -10.62
CA GLY A 196 1.51 -7.35 -11.01
C GLY A 196 1.76 -7.37 -12.52
N GLU A 197 0.73 -7.40 -13.38
CA GLU A 197 0.86 -7.16 -14.83
C GLU A 197 0.07 -5.93 -15.30
N TRP A 198 -1.17 -5.82 -14.82
CA TRP A 198 -2.12 -4.76 -15.11
C TRP A 198 -2.36 -3.88 -13.90
N ILE A 199 -2.75 -2.63 -14.12
CA ILE A 199 -3.08 -1.66 -13.07
C ILE A 199 -4.35 -0.90 -13.40
N TRP A 200 -5.16 -0.65 -12.38
CA TRP A 200 -6.39 0.12 -12.48
C TRP A 200 -6.68 0.90 -11.19
N ARG A 201 -7.56 1.89 -11.28
CA ARG A 201 -8.06 2.63 -10.12
C ARG A 201 -9.28 1.95 -9.52
N LYS A 202 -9.54 2.23 -8.24
CA LYS A 202 -10.72 1.74 -7.55
C LYS A 202 -12.02 2.28 -8.17
N ASP A 203 -12.03 3.55 -8.55
CA ASP A 203 -13.18 4.16 -9.23
C ASP A 203 -13.41 3.60 -10.65
N SER A 204 -12.38 3.12 -11.34
CA SER A 204 -12.55 2.36 -12.60
C SER A 204 -13.48 1.15 -12.43
N ILE A 205 -13.36 0.42 -11.31
CA ILE A 205 -14.24 -0.72 -10.99
C ILE A 205 -15.69 -0.25 -10.83
N HIS A 206 -15.89 0.88 -10.14
CA HIS A 206 -17.21 1.48 -9.97
C HIS A 206 -17.84 1.80 -11.33
N TYR A 207 -17.11 2.48 -12.21
CA TYR A 207 -17.61 2.83 -13.54
C TYR A 207 -17.89 1.59 -14.41
N LEU A 208 -16.94 0.66 -14.50
CA LEU A 208 -17.09 -0.56 -15.31
C LEU A 208 -18.22 -1.48 -14.83
N SER A 209 -18.60 -1.39 -13.55
CA SER A 209 -19.71 -2.14 -12.95
C SER A 209 -21.09 -1.53 -13.19
N ARG A 210 -21.16 -0.24 -13.54
CA ARG A 210 -22.41 0.52 -13.64
C ARG A 210 -22.72 1.00 -15.05
N TYR A 211 -21.70 1.25 -15.83
CA TYR A 211 -21.81 1.80 -17.17
C TYR A 211 -21.28 0.80 -18.19
N PRO A 212 -21.87 0.74 -19.39
CA PRO A 212 -21.41 -0.13 -20.46
C PRO A 212 -20.13 0.44 -21.08
N LEU A 213 -19.02 0.29 -20.35
CA LEU A 213 -17.68 0.75 -20.75
C LEU A 213 -16.85 -0.45 -21.22
N ASP A 214 -16.03 -0.23 -22.25
CA ASP A 214 -15.29 -1.31 -22.87
C ASP A 214 -14.05 -1.73 -22.04
N LEU A 215 -13.59 -2.96 -22.26
CA LEU A 215 -12.36 -3.50 -21.69
C LEU A 215 -11.45 -4.04 -22.82
N PRO A 216 -10.12 -3.78 -22.76
CA PRO A 216 -9.20 -4.30 -23.76
C PRO A 216 -9.21 -5.83 -23.82
N ASP A 217 -9.17 -6.40 -25.03
CA ASP A 217 -9.11 -7.86 -25.23
C ASP A 217 -7.95 -8.53 -24.50
N GLY A 218 -6.78 -7.86 -24.46
CA GLY A 218 -5.61 -8.36 -23.75
C GLY A 218 -5.87 -8.56 -22.26
N PHE A 219 -6.62 -7.65 -21.64
CA PHE A 219 -6.98 -7.76 -20.22
C PHE A 219 -7.98 -8.89 -20.00
N LEU A 220 -9.00 -9.00 -20.85
CA LEU A 220 -9.99 -10.09 -20.75
C LEU A 220 -9.33 -11.47 -20.91
N GLN A 221 -8.42 -11.61 -21.88
CA GLN A 221 -7.66 -12.85 -22.08
C GLN A 221 -6.77 -13.17 -20.88
N HIS A 222 -6.11 -12.18 -20.30
CA HIS A 222 -5.29 -12.32 -19.11
C HIS A 222 -6.09 -12.83 -17.91
N VAL A 223 -7.20 -12.18 -17.58
CA VAL A 223 -8.06 -12.57 -16.45
C VAL A 223 -8.62 -13.99 -16.63
N ARG A 224 -9.06 -14.33 -17.86
CA ARG A 224 -9.55 -15.67 -18.19
C ARG A 224 -8.46 -16.74 -18.09
N ALA A 225 -7.24 -16.44 -18.50
CA ALA A 225 -6.11 -17.36 -18.40
C ALA A 225 -5.71 -17.68 -16.95
N ARG A 226 -6.06 -16.80 -16.01
CA ARG A 226 -5.88 -16.98 -14.57
C ARG A 226 -7.10 -17.58 -13.87
N ASP A 227 -8.08 -18.05 -14.64
CA ASP A 227 -9.39 -18.53 -14.15
C ASP A 227 -10.04 -17.56 -13.15
N TYR A 228 -9.88 -16.25 -13.38
CA TYR A 228 -10.45 -15.19 -12.54
C TYR A 228 -9.95 -15.22 -11.09
N GLU A 229 -8.77 -15.82 -10.84
CA GLU A 229 -8.09 -15.79 -9.55
C GLU A 229 -6.90 -14.82 -9.58
N PRO A 230 -6.99 -13.65 -8.91
CA PRO A 230 -5.85 -12.74 -8.81
C PRO A 230 -4.77 -13.32 -7.89
N PRO A 231 -3.50 -12.86 -8.03
CA PRO A 231 -2.43 -13.27 -7.13
C PRO A 231 -2.72 -12.83 -5.69
N ALA A 232 -2.15 -13.54 -4.71
CA ALA A 232 -2.15 -13.05 -3.34
C ALA A 232 -1.29 -11.78 -3.22
N HIS A 233 -1.53 -10.98 -2.18
CA HIS A 233 -0.76 -9.76 -1.92
C HIS A 233 0.75 -10.03 -1.91
N ASP A 234 1.18 -11.10 -1.25
CA ASP A 234 2.61 -11.43 -1.11
C ASP A 234 3.25 -11.96 -2.40
N ASP A 235 2.44 -12.38 -3.38
CA ASP A 235 2.92 -12.81 -4.70
C ASP A 235 3.17 -11.62 -5.64
N VAL A 236 2.62 -10.44 -5.33
CA VAL A 236 2.89 -9.22 -6.07
C VAL A 236 4.14 -8.57 -5.49
N ASN A 237 5.21 -8.56 -6.28
CA ASN A 237 6.43 -7.86 -5.88
C ASN A 237 6.24 -6.35 -6.02
N PHE A 238 5.69 -5.70 -4.98
CA PHE A 238 5.43 -4.25 -4.96
C PHE A 238 6.69 -3.44 -5.27
N SER A 239 7.83 -3.85 -4.71
CA SER A 239 9.12 -3.18 -4.98
C SER A 239 9.50 -3.20 -6.46
N GLU A 240 8.93 -4.14 -7.24
CA GLU A 240 9.17 -4.23 -8.67
C GLU A 240 8.30 -3.33 -9.54
N ILE A 241 7.11 -2.96 -9.05
CA ILE A 241 6.10 -2.23 -9.83
C ILE A 241 5.86 -0.80 -9.32
N GLU A 242 6.39 -0.46 -8.15
CA GLU A 242 6.21 0.81 -7.44
C GLU A 242 6.52 2.07 -8.27
N ALA A 243 7.57 2.03 -9.08
CA ALA A 243 7.91 3.15 -9.98
C ALA A 243 6.90 3.34 -11.12
N ASP A 244 6.21 2.28 -11.55
CA ASP A 244 5.15 2.37 -12.54
C ASP A 244 3.83 2.81 -11.91
N VAL A 245 3.52 2.39 -10.68
CA VAL A 245 2.33 2.79 -9.92
C VAL A 245 2.22 4.31 -9.80
N LEU A 246 3.33 4.99 -9.47
CA LEU A 246 3.37 6.45 -9.32
C LEU A 246 3.11 7.25 -10.60
N LYS A 247 3.14 6.62 -11.79
CA LYS A 247 2.78 7.31 -13.05
C LYS A 247 1.27 7.51 -13.21
N TYR A 248 0.48 6.81 -12.41
CA TYR A 248 -0.98 6.79 -12.49
C TYR A 248 -1.66 7.59 -11.36
N PHE A 249 -0.86 8.30 -10.56
CA PHE A 249 -1.26 9.33 -9.59
C PHE A 249 -0.82 10.71 -10.09
#